data_AF-A0A3S3VCG0-F1
#
_entry.id   AF-A0A3S3VCG0-F1
#
_cell.length_a   1.000
_cell.length_b   1.000
_cell.length_c   1.000
_cell.angle_alpha   90.00
_cell.angle_beta   90.00
_cell.angle_gamma   90.00
#
_symmetry.space_group_name_H-M   'P 1'
#
loop_
_entity.id
_entity.type
_entity.pdbx_description
1 polymer ?
#
loop_
_entity_poly.entity_id
_entity_poly.type
_entity_poly.pdbx_seq_one_letter_code
_entity_poly.pdbx_strand_id
1 'polypeptide(L)'
;RISEPGGGFLRSNDPAANRWYSRDVAAIAKARGLTDVAPYFIDAGASGADSWPRGGLTVVTFRNSHLVYALTWFALAAMLAIVIARPIFARRRKRDAAR
;
A
#
# COMPACT_ATOMS: atom_id res chain seq x y z
N ARG A 1 0.38 -15.51 -7.41
CA ARG A 1 1.77 -15.01 -7.33
C ARG A 1 2.71 -16.16 -7.66
N ILE A 2 3.85 -15.88 -8.29
CA ILE A 2 4.82 -16.91 -8.66
C ILE A 2 5.43 -17.55 -7.40
N SER A 3 5.82 -18.83 -7.51
CA SER A 3 6.53 -19.55 -6.45
C SER A 3 7.76 -18.79 -5.95
N GLU A 4 8.07 -18.92 -4.67
CA GLU A 4 9.21 -18.27 -4.00
C GLU A 4 10.26 -19.34 -3.60
N PRO A 5 11.13 -19.78 -4.53
CA PRO A 5 12.04 -20.90 -4.30
C PRO A 5 13.19 -20.58 -3.34
N GLY A 6 13.69 -21.61 -2.65
CA GLY A 6 14.94 -21.53 -1.86
C GLY A 6 14.80 -21.05 -0.41
N GLY A 7 13.60 -20.67 0.04
CA GLY A 7 13.35 -20.17 1.39
C GLY A 7 13.20 -18.64 1.47
N GLY A 8 12.98 -18.15 2.69
CA GLY A 8 12.92 -16.72 2.96
C GLY A 8 14.32 -16.11 3.05
N PHE A 9 14.42 -14.78 2.94
CA PHE A 9 15.71 -14.05 2.93
C PHE A 9 16.66 -14.44 4.09
N LEU A 10 16.12 -14.78 5.27
CA LEU A 10 16.91 -15.13 6.46
C LEU A 10 16.93 -16.62 6.80
N ARG A 11 16.06 -17.45 6.20
CA ARG A 11 15.87 -18.86 6.59
C ARG A 11 15.44 -19.72 5.42
N SER A 12 16.15 -20.84 5.23
CA SER A 12 15.77 -21.87 4.28
C SER A 12 14.60 -22.70 4.79
N ASN A 13 13.75 -23.19 3.88
CA ASN A 13 12.70 -24.15 4.20
C ASN A 13 13.30 -25.43 4.80
N ASP A 14 12.56 -26.07 5.69
CA ASP A 14 12.87 -27.39 6.24
C ASP A 14 11.69 -28.34 5.97
N PRO A 15 11.68 -29.01 4.80
CA PRO A 15 10.61 -29.93 4.43
C PRO A 15 10.48 -31.12 5.38
N ALA A 16 11.60 -31.60 5.94
CA ALA A 16 11.62 -32.78 6.82
C ALA A 16 10.88 -32.49 8.14
N ALA A 17 11.03 -31.27 8.67
CA ALA A 17 10.29 -30.81 9.84
C ALA A 17 8.98 -30.08 9.51
N ASN A 18 8.56 -30.06 8.24
CA ASN A 18 7.39 -29.33 7.73
C ASN A 18 7.37 -27.84 8.14
N ARG A 19 8.53 -27.16 8.08
CA ARG A 19 8.67 -25.72 8.32
C ARG A 19 8.96 -24.98 7.02
N TRP A 20 8.16 -23.96 6.74
CA TRP A 20 8.20 -23.22 5.48
C TRP A 20 8.35 -21.72 5.78
N TYR A 21 9.41 -21.11 5.25
CA TYR A 21 9.75 -19.69 5.38
C TYR A 21 9.60 -18.93 4.05
N SER A 22 9.44 -19.65 2.93
CA SER A 22 8.93 -19.13 1.68
C SER A 22 7.82 -20.02 1.11
N ARG A 23 7.05 -19.48 0.17
CA ARG A 23 6.01 -20.19 -0.55
C ARG A 23 6.59 -20.90 -1.78
N ASP A 24 7.53 -21.81 -1.53
CA ASP A 24 8.13 -22.66 -2.56
C ASP A 24 7.15 -23.79 -2.94
N VAL A 25 6.35 -23.55 -3.97
CA VAL A 25 5.28 -24.46 -4.41
C VAL A 25 5.84 -25.82 -4.82
N ALA A 26 6.99 -25.85 -5.51
CA ALA A 26 7.60 -27.08 -5.98
C ALA A 26 8.15 -27.91 -4.81
N ALA A 27 8.84 -27.27 -3.86
CA ALA A 27 9.34 -27.97 -2.67
C ALA A 27 8.20 -28.48 -1.79
N ILE A 28 7.12 -27.70 -1.61
CA ILE A 28 5.93 -28.12 -0.87
C ILE A 28 5.24 -29.29 -1.57
N ALA A 29 5.02 -29.21 -2.88
CA ALA A 29 4.40 -30.28 -3.63
C ALA A 29 5.19 -31.59 -3.53
N LYS A 30 6.52 -31.51 -3.69
CA LYS A 30 7.42 -32.66 -3.50
C LYS A 30 7.33 -33.25 -2.09
N ALA A 31 7.34 -32.41 -1.05
CA ALA A 31 7.24 -32.85 0.34
C ALA A 31 5.87 -33.48 0.68
N ARG A 32 4.83 -33.14 -0.09
CA ARG A 32 3.46 -33.63 0.08
C ARG A 32 3.08 -34.74 -0.89
N GLY A 33 3.98 -35.16 -1.79
CA GLY A 33 3.70 -36.18 -2.81
C GLY A 33 2.65 -35.75 -3.84
N LEU A 34 2.50 -34.44 -4.06
CA LEU A 34 1.53 -33.90 -5.02
C LEU A 34 2.14 -33.84 -6.42
N THR A 35 1.35 -34.24 -7.41
CA THR A 35 1.67 -34.15 -8.85
C THR A 35 0.72 -33.17 -9.55
N ASP A 36 1.10 -32.66 -10.71
CA ASP A 36 0.27 -31.75 -11.52
C ASP A 36 -0.20 -30.48 -10.77
N VAL A 37 0.71 -29.91 -9.98
CA VAL A 37 0.45 -28.66 -9.25
C VAL A 37 0.69 -27.45 -10.14
N ALA A 38 -0.13 -26.40 -9.98
CA ALA A 38 0.11 -25.13 -10.65
C ALA A 38 1.43 -24.49 -10.17
N PRO A 39 2.22 -23.83 -11.04
CA PRO A 39 3.52 -23.23 -10.68
C PRO A 39 3.39 -21.89 -9.94
N TYR A 40 2.29 -21.66 -9.25
CA TYR A 40 1.96 -20.43 -8.55
C TYR A 40 1.03 -20.71 -7.36
N PHE A 41 0.97 -19.77 -6.42
CA PHE A 41 0.02 -19.81 -5.31
C PHE A 41 -0.93 -18.62 -5.38
N ILE A 42 -2.11 -18.76 -4.76
CA ILE A 42 -3.07 -17.67 -4.57
C ILE A 42 -3.29 -17.48 -3.07
N ASP A 43 -3.33 -16.22 -2.63
CA ASP A 43 -3.66 -15.89 -1.26
C ASP A 43 -5.18 -15.70 -1.16
N ALA A 44 -5.79 -16.25 -0.12
CA ALA A 44 -7.20 -16.03 0.13
C ALA A 44 -7.45 -14.58 0.57
N GLY A 45 -8.47 -13.96 -0.01
CA GLY A 45 -8.96 -12.65 0.44
C GLY A 45 -9.51 -12.72 1.87
N ALA A 46 -9.53 -11.59 2.58
CA ALA A 46 -10.16 -11.52 3.89
C ALA A 46 -11.68 -11.69 3.75
N SER A 47 -12.23 -12.79 4.28
CA SER A 47 -13.66 -13.13 4.18
C SER A 47 -14.36 -13.27 5.54
N GLY A 48 -13.64 -13.09 6.66
CA GLY A 48 -14.18 -13.24 8.01
C GLY A 48 -14.55 -14.68 8.41
N ALA A 49 -14.40 -15.66 7.51
CA ALA A 49 -14.64 -17.06 7.79
C ALA A 49 -13.44 -17.70 8.50
N ASP A 50 -13.71 -18.50 9.54
CA ASP A 50 -12.69 -19.19 10.33
C ASP A 50 -12.18 -20.50 9.69
N SER A 51 -12.31 -20.63 8.38
CA SER A 51 -11.86 -21.79 7.61
C SER A 51 -10.43 -21.64 7.10
N TRP A 52 -9.78 -22.77 6.83
CA TRP A 52 -8.59 -22.79 5.98
C TRP A 52 -9.01 -22.70 4.51
N PRO A 53 -8.22 -22.02 3.66
CA PRO A 53 -7.03 -21.21 3.97
C PRO A 53 -7.34 -19.92 4.72
N ARG A 54 -6.44 -19.51 5.64
CA ARG A 54 -6.58 -18.24 6.38
C ARG A 54 -6.40 -17.05 5.44
N GLY A 55 -7.49 -16.33 5.20
CA GLY A 55 -7.49 -15.15 4.34
C GLY A 55 -6.88 -13.92 4.99
N GLY A 56 -6.51 -12.94 4.17
CA GLY A 56 -6.07 -11.61 4.64
C GLY A 56 -4.64 -11.53 5.16
N LEU A 57 -3.84 -12.60 5.06
CA LEU A 57 -2.43 -12.59 5.48
C LEU A 57 -1.55 -11.68 4.61
N THR A 58 -1.96 -11.46 3.36
CA THR A 58 -1.29 -10.54 2.44
C THR A 58 -2.01 -9.19 2.48
N VAL A 59 -1.47 -8.26 3.26
CA VAL A 59 -1.98 -6.89 3.35
C VAL A 59 -1.28 -6.01 2.31
N VAL A 60 -1.98 -5.71 1.20
CA VAL A 60 -1.48 -4.79 0.17
C VAL A 60 -2.01 -3.39 0.47
N THR A 61 -1.17 -2.56 1.09
CA THR A 61 -1.49 -1.14 1.31
C THR A 61 -0.54 -0.29 0.49
N PHE A 62 -1.10 0.62 -0.32
CA PHE A 62 -0.32 1.61 -1.05
C PHE A 62 -0.38 2.93 -0.31
N ARG A 63 0.76 3.60 -0.18
CA ARG A 63 0.80 4.92 0.45
C ARG A 63 0.03 5.91 -0.41
N ASN A 64 -1.00 6.54 0.16
CA ASN A 64 -1.80 7.56 -0.51
C ASN A 64 -1.66 8.91 0.21
N SER A 65 -0.77 9.78 -0.30
CA SER A 65 -0.52 11.11 0.27
C SER A 65 -1.16 12.25 -0.53
N HIS A 66 -2.07 11.96 -1.46
CA HIS A 66 -2.65 12.94 -2.37
C HIS A 66 -3.41 14.05 -1.62
N LEU A 67 -4.17 13.70 -0.59
CA LEU A 67 -4.92 14.68 0.21
C LEU A 67 -3.98 15.67 0.90
N VAL A 68 -2.91 15.19 1.53
CA VAL A 68 -1.91 16.04 2.21
C VAL A 68 -1.26 16.98 1.21
N TYR A 69 -0.88 16.47 0.04
CA TYR A 69 -0.28 17.28 -1.02
C TYR A 69 -1.25 18.38 -1.49
N ALA A 70 -2.51 18.02 -1.76
CA ALA A 70 -3.54 18.96 -2.15
C ALA A 70 -3.71 20.08 -1.10
N LEU A 71 -3.82 19.71 0.18
CA LEU A 71 -3.93 20.67 1.28
C LEU A 71 -2.73 21.63 1.34
N THR A 72 -1.51 21.11 1.19
CA THR A 72 -0.30 21.93 1.15
C THR A 72 -0.36 22.95 0.01
N TRP A 73 -0.70 22.53 -1.21
CA TRP A 73 -0.77 23.45 -2.35
C TRP A 73 -1.87 24.50 -2.20
N PHE A 74 -3.06 24.11 -1.74
CA PHE A 74 -4.14 25.06 -1.52
C PHE A 74 -3.82 26.04 -0.39
N ALA A 75 -3.16 25.60 0.68
CA ALA A 75 -2.70 26.48 1.76
C ALA A 75 -1.66 27.49 1.26
N LEU A 76 -0.67 27.05 0.47
CA LEU A 76 0.33 27.93 -0.14
C LEU A 76 -0.32 28.94 -1.10
N ALA A 77 -1.23 28.49 -1.96
CA ALA A 77 -1.98 29.35 -2.88
C ALA A 77 -2.83 30.39 -2.13
N ALA A 78 -3.50 29.99 -1.04
CA ALA A 78 -4.29 30.89 -0.22
C ALA A 78 -3.43 31.96 0.46
N MET A 79 -2.28 31.57 1.04
CA MET A 79 -1.34 32.53 1.64
C MET A 79 -0.84 33.54 0.61
N LEU A 80 -0.47 33.08 -0.59
CA LEU A 80 -0.03 33.95 -1.67
C LEU A 80 -1.16 34.90 -2.12
N ALA A 81 -2.37 34.40 -2.31
CA ALA A 81 -3.54 35.20 -2.69
C ALA A 81 -3.84 36.29 -1.65
N ILE A 82 -3.76 35.98 -0.36
CA ILE A 82 -3.96 36.95 0.73
C ILE A 82 -2.93 38.08 0.66
N VAL A 83 -1.65 37.75 0.48
CA VAL A 83 -0.56 38.73 0.37
C VAL A 83 -0.77 39.67 -0.82
N ILE A 84 -1.13 39.12 -1.99
CA ILE A 84 -1.38 39.90 -3.21
C ILE A 84 -2.63 40.78 -3.06
N ALA A 85 -3.70 40.26 -2.46
CA ALA A 85 -4.98 40.95 -2.39
C ALA A 85 -5.00 42.09 -1.36
N ARG A 86 -4.24 41.98 -0.26
CA ARG A 86 -4.17 42.98 0.82
C ARG A 86 -3.97 44.43 0.33
N PRO A 87 -2.93 44.76 -0.47
CA PRO A 87 -2.72 46.13 -0.93
C PRO A 87 -3.79 46.61 -1.92
N ILE A 88 -4.36 45.70 -2.72
CA ILE A 88 -5.43 46.04 -3.67
C ILE A 88 -6.68 46.50 -2.93
N PHE A 89 -7.09 45.74 -1.91
CA PHE A 89 -8.23 46.11 -1.08
C PHE A 89 -7.98 47.38 -0.24
N ALA A 90 -6.75 47.56 0.27
CA ALA A 90 -6.38 48.77 1.00
C ALA A 90 -6.41 50.04 0.11
N ARG A 91 -5.95 49.94 -1.14
CA ARG A 91 -5.96 51.06 -2.11
C ARG A 91 -7.38 51.43 -2.56
N ARG A 92 -8.25 50.44 -2.80
CA ARG A 92 -9.67 50.67 -3.15
C ARG A 92 -10.39 51.44 -2.03
N ARG A 93 -10.23 50.97 -0.78
CA ARG A 93 -10.87 51.59 0.40
C ARG A 93 -10.47 53.06 0.61
N LYS A 94 -9.21 53.42 0.36
CA LYS A 94 -8.74 54.82 0.43
C LYS A 94 -9.32 55.70 -0.68
N ARG A 95 -9.49 55.17 -1.90
CA ARG A 95 -10.06 55.92 -3.03
C ARG A 95 -11.54 56.19 -2.85
N ASP A 96 -12.28 55.24 -2.29
CA ASP A 96 -13.72 55.39 -2.02
C ASP A 96 -13.99 56.39 -0.89
N ALA A 97 -13.07 56.53 0.08
CA ALA A 97 -13.16 57.52 1.15
C ALA A 97 -12.73 58.96 0.76
N ALA A 98 -12.12 59.13 -0.43
CA ALA A 98 -11.65 60.41 -0.95
C ALA A 98 -12.61 61.04 -2.00
N ARG A 99 -13.75 60.39 -2.26
CA ARG A 99 -14.86 60.90 -3.08
C ARG A 99 -16.00 61.32 -2.17
#